data_AF-A0A6A6N8Z3-F1
#
_entry.id   AF-A0A6A6N8Z3-F1
#
_cell.length_a   1.000
_cell.length_b   1.000
_cell.length_c   1.000
_cell.angle_alpha   90.00
_cell.angle_beta   90.00
_cell.angle_gamma   90.00
#
_symmetry.space_group_name_H-M   'P 1'
#
loop_
_entity.id
_entity.type
_entity.pdbx_description
1 polymer ?
#
loop_
_entity_poly.entity_id
_entity_poly.type
_entity_poly.pdbx_seq_one_letter_code
_entity_poly.pdbx_strand_id
1 'polypeptide(L)'
;MMFIKSLLSRTVPYARCFSWTAPSVLQTGDILRQTRVFSNEDVIEYSKPGAVYVSQSLHFKSPVYIGEEVLGEVQAIGIRENKKRYIAKFATKCFKKGDLLIIDGEAMAILPTLAVEKIHQMD
;
A
#
# COMPACT_ATOMS: atom_id res chain seq x y z
N MET A 1 38.61 -43.72 -37.63
CA MET A 1 37.35 -44.43 -37.26
C MET A 1 36.27 -43.37 -37.08
N MET A 2 35.35 -43.28 -38.04
CA MET A 2 34.25 -42.32 -38.07
C MET A 2 33.20 -42.66 -37.00
N PHE A 3 32.62 -41.64 -36.35
CA PHE A 3 31.21 -41.68 -35.96
C PHE A 3 30.53 -40.32 -36.20
N ILE A 4 29.25 -40.44 -36.52
CA ILE A 4 28.44 -39.58 -37.35
C ILE A 4 27.58 -38.63 -36.50
N LYS A 5 27.43 -37.40 -37.03
CA LYS A 5 26.27 -36.47 -37.01
C LYS A 5 25.13 -36.76 -36.02
N SER A 6 24.70 -35.74 -35.27
CA SER A 6 23.28 -35.33 -35.27
C SER A 6 23.10 -33.87 -34.82
N LEU A 7 22.37 -33.13 -35.65
CA LEU A 7 21.80 -31.83 -35.33
C LEU A 7 20.55 -32.05 -34.48
N LEU A 8 20.49 -31.45 -33.31
CA LEU A 8 19.23 -31.20 -32.61
C LEU A 8 19.20 -29.74 -32.20
N SER A 9 18.46 -28.98 -33.03
CA SER A 9 17.97 -27.64 -32.74
C SER A 9 17.29 -27.66 -31.36
N ARG A 10 17.92 -27.01 -30.38
CA ARG A 10 17.26 -26.65 -29.13
C ARG A 10 16.61 -25.30 -29.32
N THR A 11 15.34 -25.33 -29.71
CA THR A 11 14.41 -24.22 -29.56
C THR A 11 14.45 -23.76 -28.10
N VAL A 12 14.84 -22.51 -27.90
CA VAL A 12 14.77 -21.82 -26.61
C VAL A 12 13.28 -21.64 -26.29
N PRO A 13 12.71 -22.29 -25.26
CA PRO A 13 11.39 -21.87 -24.80
C PRO A 13 11.61 -20.60 -24.00
N TYR A 14 11.34 -19.48 -24.66
CA TYR A 14 10.70 -18.29 -24.12
C TYR A 14 10.86 -18.15 -22.60
N ALA A 15 11.87 -17.39 -22.18
CA ALA A 15 11.91 -16.84 -20.84
C ALA A 15 10.58 -16.09 -20.64
N ARG A 16 9.62 -16.72 -19.95
CA ARG A 16 8.58 -15.95 -19.28
C ARG A 16 9.35 -15.18 -18.22
N CYS A 17 9.68 -13.94 -18.58
CA CYS A 17 10.01 -12.91 -17.64
C CYS A 17 8.85 -12.88 -16.65
N PHE A 18 8.99 -13.60 -15.52
CA PHE A 18 8.30 -13.18 -14.32
C PHE A 18 8.92 -11.82 -14.04
N SER A 19 8.27 -10.78 -14.55
CA SER A 19 8.45 -9.44 -14.04
C SER A 19 8.08 -9.55 -12.57
N TRP A 20 9.06 -9.89 -11.75
CA TRP A 20 8.96 -9.81 -10.32
C TRP A 20 8.95 -8.31 -10.04
N THR A 21 7.77 -7.70 -10.18
CA THR A 21 7.55 -6.37 -9.65
C THR A 21 7.78 -6.53 -8.16
N ALA A 22 8.96 -6.15 -7.70
CA ALA A 22 9.28 -6.17 -6.29
C ALA A 22 8.16 -5.40 -5.57
N PRO A 23 7.60 -5.95 -4.47
CA PRO A 23 6.60 -5.22 -3.70
C PRO A 23 7.22 -3.87 -3.35
N SER A 24 6.49 -2.78 -3.64
CA SER A 24 6.93 -1.45 -3.23
C SER A 24 7.03 -1.46 -1.72
N VAL A 25 8.17 -1.11 -1.16
CA VAL A 25 8.33 -1.03 0.29
C VAL A 25 7.83 0.34 0.73
N LEU A 26 6.95 0.41 1.73
CA LEU A 26 6.48 1.68 2.30
C LEU A 26 7.68 2.46 2.84
N GLN A 27 7.87 3.68 2.36
CA GLN A 27 8.94 4.59 2.77
C GLN A 27 8.38 5.80 3.52
N THR A 28 9.25 6.43 4.31
CA THR A 28 8.90 7.73 4.89
C THR A 28 8.81 8.76 3.77
N GLY A 29 7.71 9.52 3.75
CA GLY A 29 7.35 10.46 2.70
C GLY A 29 6.21 9.97 1.81
N ASP A 30 5.95 8.65 1.77
CA ASP A 30 4.91 8.07 0.93
C ASP A 30 3.53 8.61 1.31
N ILE A 31 2.76 9.00 0.29
CA ILE A 31 1.37 9.43 0.43
C ILE A 31 0.48 8.31 -0.12
N LEU A 32 -0.40 7.80 0.72
CA LEU A 32 -1.31 6.71 0.41
C LEU A 32 -2.70 7.28 0.07
N ARG A 33 -3.19 6.95 -1.13
CA ARG A 33 -4.55 7.25 -1.60
C ARG A 33 -5.11 5.97 -2.21
N GLN A 34 -6.26 5.50 -1.76
CA GLN A 34 -6.84 4.23 -2.20
C GLN A 34 -8.30 4.37 -2.59
N THR A 35 -8.65 3.81 -3.75
CA THR A 35 -10.03 3.59 -4.21
C THR A 35 -10.18 2.08 -4.46
N ARG A 36 -11.07 1.39 -3.74
CA ARG A 36 -11.29 -0.07 -3.87
C ARG A 36 -12.78 -0.39 -3.88
N VAL A 37 -13.17 -1.37 -4.69
CA VAL A 37 -14.50 -2.01 -4.64
C VAL A 37 -14.39 -3.25 -3.79
N PHE A 38 -15.24 -3.37 -2.77
CA PHE A 38 -15.14 -4.47 -1.81
C PHE A 38 -15.84 -5.73 -2.32
N SER A 39 -15.20 -6.89 -2.17
CA SER A 39 -15.74 -8.20 -2.56
C SER A 39 -15.72 -9.21 -1.41
N ASN A 40 -16.31 -10.40 -1.64
CA ASN A 40 -16.35 -11.45 -0.63
C ASN A 40 -14.95 -11.98 -0.27
N GLU A 41 -13.99 -11.88 -1.19
CA GLU A 41 -12.59 -12.25 -0.98
C GLU A 41 -11.92 -11.34 0.06
N ASP A 42 -12.32 -10.07 0.15
CA ASP A 42 -11.77 -9.11 1.13
C ASP A 42 -12.10 -9.52 2.57
N VAL A 43 -13.23 -10.21 2.78
CA VAL A 43 -13.60 -10.74 4.11
C VAL A 43 -12.55 -11.73 4.60
N ILE A 44 -12.09 -12.60 3.70
CA ILE A 44 -11.04 -13.58 4.00
C ILE A 44 -9.70 -12.86 4.19
N GLU A 45 -9.41 -11.84 3.39
CA GLU A 45 -8.18 -11.05 3.49
C GLU A 45 -8.08 -10.31 4.84
N TYR A 46 -9.11 -9.54 5.21
CA TYR A 46 -9.15 -8.74 6.44
C TYR A 46 -9.29 -9.59 7.70
N SER A 47 -9.70 -10.86 7.59
CA SER A 47 -9.70 -11.79 8.73
C SER A 47 -8.29 -12.22 9.16
N LYS A 48 -7.28 -12.07 8.31
CA LYS A 48 -5.90 -12.43 8.62
C LYS A 48 -5.28 -11.40 9.57
N PRO A 49 -4.38 -11.82 10.48
CA PRO A 49 -3.66 -10.89 11.35
C PRO A 49 -2.91 -9.82 10.53
N GLY A 50 -3.42 -8.58 10.60
CA GLY A 50 -2.91 -7.43 9.85
C GLY A 50 -2.18 -6.42 10.73
N ALA A 51 -2.19 -5.16 10.29
CA ALA A 51 -1.68 -4.05 11.07
C ALA A 51 -2.48 -3.86 12.37
N VAL A 52 -1.79 -3.52 13.46
CA VAL A 52 -2.42 -3.16 14.74
C VAL A 52 -2.44 -1.65 14.87
N TYR A 53 -3.63 -1.07 14.98
CA TYR A 53 -3.79 0.36 15.25
C TYR A 53 -3.45 0.65 16.71
N VAL A 54 -2.48 1.52 16.94
CA VAL A 54 -1.94 1.78 18.28
C VAL A 54 -2.60 2.99 18.91
N SER A 55 -2.61 4.11 18.19
CA SER A 55 -3.09 5.38 18.72
C SER A 55 -3.40 6.36 17.60
N GLN A 56 -4.24 7.34 17.92
CA GLN A 56 -4.56 8.46 17.04
C GLN A 56 -4.73 9.76 17.82
N SER A 57 -4.41 10.86 17.17
CA SER A 57 -4.72 12.23 17.61
C SER A 57 -5.29 12.99 16.42
N LEU A 58 -6.43 13.64 16.59
CA LEU A 58 -7.13 14.36 15.53
C LEU A 58 -7.54 15.75 16.03
N HIS A 59 -7.34 16.79 15.22
CA HIS A 59 -7.90 18.12 15.44
C HIS A 59 -8.96 18.42 14.38
N PHE A 60 -10.16 18.70 14.85
CA PHE A 60 -11.30 19.07 14.01
C PHE A 60 -11.32 20.59 13.83
N LYS A 61 -11.02 21.05 12.61
CA LYS A 61 -10.97 22.49 12.27
C LYS A 61 -12.32 23.04 11.82
N SER A 62 -13.17 22.20 11.25
CA SER A 62 -14.50 22.56 10.75
C SER A 62 -15.42 21.34 10.73
N PRO A 63 -16.74 21.50 10.92
CA PRO A 63 -17.70 20.42 10.76
C PRO A 63 -17.75 19.89 9.33
N VAL A 64 -18.13 18.62 9.18
CA VAL A 64 -18.48 17.97 7.91
C VAL A 64 -19.93 17.53 7.98
N TYR A 65 -20.71 17.87 6.97
CA TYR A 65 -22.14 17.59 6.88
C TYR A 65 -22.42 16.44 5.91
N ILE A 66 -23.57 15.80 6.10
CA ILE A 66 -24.03 14.71 5.23
C ILE A 66 -24.15 15.21 3.79
N GLY A 67 -23.62 14.44 2.84
CA GLY A 67 -23.61 14.78 1.41
C GLY A 67 -22.39 15.61 0.97
N GLU A 68 -21.51 16.03 1.89
CA GLU A 68 -20.23 16.64 1.53
C GLU A 68 -19.20 15.59 1.13
N GLU A 69 -18.42 15.92 0.09
CA GLU A 69 -17.28 15.13 -0.36
C GLU A 69 -16.02 15.55 0.40
N VAL A 70 -15.26 14.57 0.89
CA VAL A 70 -14.02 14.78 1.63
C VAL A 70 -12.90 13.97 1.02
N LEU A 71 -11.78 14.62 0.75
CA LEU A 71 -10.54 13.98 0.34
C LEU A 71 -9.69 13.67 1.57
N GLY A 72 -9.38 12.40 1.81
CA GLY A 72 -8.42 11.97 2.83
C GLY A 72 -7.02 11.75 2.23
N GLU A 73 -6.01 12.27 2.91
CA GLU A 73 -4.59 12.09 2.60
C GLU A 73 -3.89 11.50 3.83
N VAL A 74 -3.14 10.42 3.61
CA VAL A 74 -2.35 9.78 4.66
C VAL A 74 -0.90 9.74 4.21
N GLN A 75 -0.01 10.38 4.95
CA GLN A 75 1.41 10.41 4.66
C GLN A 75 2.18 9.63 5.73
N ALA A 76 3.05 8.70 5.32
CA ALA A 76 3.99 8.05 6.23
C ALA A 76 5.08 9.06 6.64
N ILE A 77 5.03 9.56 7.88
CA ILE A 77 5.98 10.57 8.37
C ILE A 77 7.12 9.99 9.20
N GLY A 78 7.03 8.71 9.56
CA GLY A 78 8.14 8.01 10.19
C GLY A 78 7.89 6.52 10.30
N ILE A 79 8.93 5.73 10.07
CA ILE A 79 8.87 4.28 10.19
C ILE A 79 10.10 3.84 10.99
N ARG A 80 9.89 3.02 12.02
CA ARG A 80 10.97 2.42 12.80
C ARG A 80 10.74 0.95 12.98
N GLU A 81 11.81 0.17 12.96
CA GLU A 81 11.75 -1.25 13.26
C GLU A 81 11.74 -1.49 14.78
N ASN A 82 10.93 -2.44 15.23
CA ASN A 82 10.90 -2.91 16.60
C ASN A 82 10.76 -4.44 16.60
N LYS A 83 11.87 -5.14 16.89
CA LYS A 83 11.97 -6.60 16.73
C LYS A 83 11.68 -7.00 15.27
N LYS A 84 10.70 -7.88 15.03
CA LYS A 84 10.28 -8.35 13.70
C LYS A 84 9.03 -7.62 13.18
N ARG A 85 8.76 -6.41 13.67
CA ARG A 85 7.59 -5.60 13.31
C ARG A 85 8.04 -4.17 13.08
N TYR A 86 7.19 -3.38 12.43
CA TYR A 86 7.45 -1.99 12.14
C TYR A 86 6.45 -1.12 12.89
N ILE A 87 6.89 0.00 13.46
CA ILE A 87 6.03 1.03 14.00
C ILE A 87 6.02 2.17 13.01
N ALA A 88 4.89 2.37 12.34
CA ALA A 88 4.68 3.46 11.39
C ALA A 88 3.89 4.58 12.06
N LYS A 89 4.34 5.81 11.81
CA LYS A 89 3.68 7.05 12.18
C LYS A 89 3.19 7.71 10.90
N PHE A 90 1.93 8.11 10.88
CA PHE A 90 1.28 8.74 9.75
C PHE A 90 0.79 10.13 10.13
N ALA A 91 0.94 11.09 9.22
CA ALA A 91 0.16 12.32 9.24
C ALA A 91 -1.12 12.08 8.44
N THR A 92 -2.26 12.48 8.99
CA THR A 92 -3.55 12.36 8.34
C THR A 92 -4.12 13.76 8.12
N LYS A 93 -4.63 14.01 6.91
CA LYS A 93 -5.27 15.28 6.55
C LYS A 93 -6.54 14.99 5.78
N CYS A 94 -7.59 15.74 6.08
CA CYS A 94 -8.84 15.68 5.33
C CYS A 94 -9.18 17.07 4.78
N PHE A 95 -9.64 17.11 3.53
CA PHE A 95 -9.94 18.34 2.81
C PHE A 95 -11.36 18.31 2.25
N LYS A 96 -12.05 19.46 2.27
CA LYS A 96 -13.28 19.69 1.48
C LYS A 96 -12.91 20.26 0.10
N LYS A 97 -13.94 20.49 -0.73
CA LYS A 97 -13.82 21.20 -2.01
C LYS A 97 -13.04 22.52 -1.84
N GLY A 98 -12.11 22.78 -2.75
CA GLY A 98 -11.23 23.94 -2.70
C GLY A 98 -10.10 23.82 -1.68
N ASP A 99 -9.66 22.58 -1.37
CA ASP A 99 -8.52 22.28 -0.49
C ASP A 99 -8.63 22.83 0.94
N LEU A 100 -9.86 23.01 1.42
CA LEU A 100 -10.11 23.46 2.78
C LEU A 100 -9.80 22.34 3.78
N LEU A 101 -8.73 22.49 4.55
CA LEU A 101 -8.33 21.55 5.60
C LEU A 101 -9.35 21.55 6.75
N ILE A 102 -10.03 20.42 6.93
CA ILE A 102 -11.11 20.25 7.92
C ILE A 102 -10.73 19.37 9.11
N ILE A 103 -9.82 18.44 8.91
CA ILE A 103 -9.27 17.57 9.95
C ILE A 103 -7.78 17.44 9.68
N ASP A 104 -6.97 17.57 10.72
CA ASP A 104 -5.59 17.10 10.71
C ASP A 104 -5.34 16.17 11.89
N GLY A 105 -4.26 15.41 11.83
CA GLY A 105 -3.92 14.51 12.91
C GLY A 105 -2.74 13.61 12.63
N GLU A 106 -2.49 12.74 13.59
CA GLU A 106 -1.47 11.71 13.50
C GLU A 106 -2.05 10.35 13.90
N ALA A 107 -1.59 9.30 13.24
CA ALA A 107 -1.93 7.92 13.56
C ALA A 107 -0.66 7.08 13.74
N MET A 108 -0.70 6.11 14.64
CA MET A 108 0.37 5.13 14.80
C MET A 108 -0.17 3.72 14.61
N ALA A 109 0.57 2.92 13.86
CA ALA A 109 0.24 1.52 13.64
C ALA A 109 1.49 0.63 13.75
N ILE A 110 1.30 -0.60 14.22
CA ILE A 110 2.30 -1.66 14.14
C ILE A 110 2.02 -2.49 12.90
N LEU A 111 2.93 -2.47 11.93
CA LEU A 111 2.82 -3.20 10.68
C LEU A 111 3.60 -4.53 10.74
N PRO A 112 3.03 -5.65 10.26
CA PRO A 112 3.75 -6.92 10.17
C PRO A 112 4.78 -6.93 9.04
N THR A 113 4.56 -6.12 8.00
CA THR A 113 5.44 -5.97 6.83
C THR A 113 5.34 -4.54 6.30
N LEU A 114 6.39 -4.08 5.61
CA LEU A 114 6.38 -2.84 4.83
C LEU A 114 6.07 -3.07 3.35
N ALA A 115 5.84 -4.33 2.93
CA ALA A 115 5.42 -4.62 1.57
C ALA A 115 4.06 -3.96 1.29
N VAL A 116 4.07 -3.03 0.34
CA VAL A 116 2.90 -2.39 -0.25
C VAL A 116 2.66 -3.08 -1.58
N GLU A 117 1.46 -3.60 -1.75
CA GLU A 117 1.02 -4.07 -3.05
C GLU A 117 0.87 -2.86 -3.97
N LYS A 118 1.62 -2.83 -5.08
CA LYS A 118 1.41 -1.83 -6.13
C LYS A 118 0.05 -2.08 -6.75
N ILE A 119 -0.92 -1.26 -6.38
CA ILE A 119 -2.23 -1.29 -7.02
C ILE A 119 -2.10 -0.54 -8.35
N HIS A 120 -2.44 -1.21 -9.44
CA HIS A 120 -2.51 -0.57 -10.76
C HIS A 120 -3.48 0.62 -10.69
N GLN A 121 -2.96 1.83 -10.85
CA GLN A 121 -3.77 2.97 -11.29
C GLN A 121 -4.33 2.58 -12.66
N MET A 122 -5.64 2.35 -12.74
CA MET A 122 -6.33 2.42 -14.03
C MET A 122 -6.39 3.89 -14.39
N ASP A 123 -5.65 4.26 -15.44
CA ASP A 123 -5.71 5.57 -16.09
C ASP A 123 -7.14 5.92 -16.53
#